data_AF-X1FWJ6-F1
#
_entry.id   AF-X1FWJ6-F1
#
_cell.length_a   1.000
_cell.length_b   1.000
_cell.length_c   1.000
_cell.angle_alpha   90.00
_cell.angle_beta   90.00
_cell.angle_gamma   90.00
#
_symmetry.space_group_name_H-M   'P 1'
#
loop_
_entity.id
_entity.type
_entity.pdbx_description
1 polymer ?
#
loop_
_entity_poly.entity_id
_entity_poly.type
_entity_poly.pdbx_seq_one_letter_code
_entity_poly.pdbx_strand_id
1 'polypeptide(L)' 'EIKSVKMLGIDEVLPWKMTKEGLNIKTPTRKPCEHAYVFKIKRDVTEKLKAPVIKIQQPFQRESK' A
#
# COMPACT_ATOMS: atom_id res chain seq x y z
N GLU A 1 -7.01 -6.12 -0.36
CA GLU A 1 -6.25 -7.36 -0.70
C GLU A 1 -4.79 -7.01 -1.01
N ILE A 2 -3.81 -7.90 -0.78
CA ILE A 2 -2.39 -7.63 -1.12
C ILE A 2 -2.19 -7.91 -2.60
N LYS A 3 -1.77 -6.90 -3.37
CA LYS A 3 -1.53 -7.03 -4.81
C LYS A 3 -0.10 -7.44 -5.14
N SER A 4 0.89 -7.00 -4.36
CA SER A 4 2.29 -7.25 -4.65
C SER A 4 3.16 -7.06 -3.42
N VAL A 5 4.19 -7.89 -3.31
CA VAL A 5 5.28 -7.75 -2.33
C VAL A 5 6.59 -7.81 -3.13
N LYS A 6 7.44 -6.79 -2.98
CA LYS A 6 8.78 -6.74 -3.58
C LYS A 6 9.81 -6.36 -2.52
N MET A 7 11.03 -6.87 -2.61
CA MET A 7 12.13 -6.42 -1.76
C MET A 7 12.87 -5.26 -2.45
N LEU A 8 13.25 -4.25 -1.69
CA LEU A 8 14.08 -3.17 -2.18
C LEU A 8 15.54 -3.58 -2.05
N GLY A 9 16.32 -3.42 -3.12
CA GLY A 9 17.74 -3.78 -3.16
C GLY A 9 18.06 -5.09 -3.91
N ILE A 10 17.05 -5.88 -4.28
CA ILE A 10 17.19 -6.99 -5.22
C ILE A 10 16.01 -6.99 -6.19
N ASP A 11 16.28 -7.25 -7.47
CA ASP A 11 15.24 -7.35 -8.51
C ASP A 11 14.73 -8.82 -8.62
N GLU A 12 14.58 -9.49 -7.49
CA GLU A 12 14.08 -10.87 -7.43
C GLU A 12 12.65 -10.90 -6.89
N VAL A 13 11.83 -11.77 -7.49
CA VAL A 13 10.47 -12.02 -7.04
C VAL A 13 10.52 -12.94 -5.83
N LEU A 14 10.10 -12.43 -4.67
CA LEU A 14 10.08 -13.23 -3.45
C LEU A 14 8.77 -14.02 -3.34
N PRO A 15 8.83 -15.33 -3.06
CA PRO A 15 7.63 -16.10 -2.78
C PRO A 15 7.07 -15.68 -1.43
N TRP A 16 5.80 -15.28 -1.42
CA TRP A 16 5.06 -14.88 -0.22
C TRP A 16 3.68 -15.53 -0.22
N LYS A 17 3.14 -15.74 0.99
CA LYS A 17 1.80 -16.30 1.19
C LYS A 17 1.13 -15.62 2.38
N MET A 18 -0.12 -15.21 2.19
CA MET A 18 -0.95 -14.72 3.28
C MET A 18 -1.62 -15.92 3.96
N THR A 19 -1.34 -16.10 5.25
CA THR A 19 -1.96 -17.11 6.12
C THR A 19 -2.93 -16.43 7.08
N LYS A 20 -3.68 -17.22 7.86
CA LYS A 20 -4.58 -16.68 8.89
C LYS A 20 -3.84 -15.93 10.00
N GLU A 21 -2.57 -16.27 10.22
CA GLU A 21 -1.73 -15.68 11.27
C GLU A 21 -1.01 -14.41 10.80
N GLY A 22 -0.78 -14.26 9.48
CA GLY A 22 -0.12 -13.09 8.93
C GLY A 22 0.43 -13.28 7.53
N LEU A 23 1.36 -12.39 7.15
CA LEU A 23 2.05 -12.44 5.86
C LEU A 23 3.38 -13.16 6.01
N ASN A 24 3.52 -14.33 5.39
CA ASN A 24 4.75 -15.09 5.37
C ASN A 24 5.53 -14.79 4.08
N ILE A 25 6.77 -14.29 4.22
CA ILE A 25 7.65 -13.94 3.09
C ILE A 25 8.93 -14.76 3.23
N LYS A 26 9.28 -15.52 2.18
CA LYS A 26 10.55 -16.24 2.17
C LYS A 26 11.69 -15.26 1.87
N THR A 27 12.67 -15.18 2.76
CA THR A 27 13.86 -14.38 2.52
C THR A 27 14.79 -15.09 1.53
N PRO A 28 15.42 -14.33 0.63
CA PRO A 28 16.40 -14.88 -0.31
C PRO A 28 17.67 -15.26 0.43
N THR A 29 18.40 -16.25 -0.08
CA THR A 29 19.70 -16.66 0.47
C THR A 29 20.74 -15.53 0.39
N ARG A 30 20.57 -14.61 -0.56
CA ARG A 30 21.47 -13.47 -0.77
C ARG A 30 20.91 -12.23 -0.07
N LYS A 31 21.67 -11.69 0.89
CA LYS A 31 21.29 -10.45 1.59
C LYS A 31 21.36 -9.27 0.60
N PRO A 32 20.31 -8.43 0.50
CA PRO A 32 20.36 -7.20 -0.31
C PRO A 32 21.31 -6.17 0.30
N CYS A 33 21.44 -6.15 1.63
CA CYS A 33 22.32 -5.28 2.40
C CYS A 33 22.56 -5.90 3.78
N GLU A 34 23.68 -5.57 4.44
CA GLU A 34 24.05 -6.14 5.74
C GLU A 34 23.14 -5.70 6.90
N HIS A 35 22.43 -4.58 6.73
CA HIS A 35 21.81 -3.86 7.83
C HIS A 35 20.30 -4.11 7.99
N ALA A 36 19.56 -4.24 6.88
CA ALA A 36 18.11 -4.38 6.93
C ALA A 36 17.52 -5.03 5.67
N TYR A 37 16.39 -5.70 5.85
CA TYR A 37 15.51 -6.11 4.76
C TYR A 37 14.36 -5.13 4.64
N VAL A 38 14.17 -4.56 3.46
CA VAL A 38 13.08 -3.62 3.19
C VAL A 38 12.11 -4.24 2.20
N PHE A 39 10.85 -4.38 2.62
CA PHE A 39 9.77 -4.92 1.79
C PHE A 39 8.78 -3.84 1.42
N LYS A 40 8.52 -3.68 0.11
CA LYS A 40 7.48 -2.81 -0.43
C LYS A 40 6.22 -3.63 -0.69
N ILE A 41 5.17 -3.36 0.08
CA ILE A 41 3.87 -4.04 -0.02
C ILE A 41 2.87 -3.08 -0.68
N LYS A 42 2.29 -3.50 -1.81
CA LYS A 42 1.15 -2.82 -2.43
C LYS A 42 -0.13 -3.52 -1.98
N ARG A 43 -1.03 -2.75 -1.35
CA ARG A 43 -2.36 -3.22 -0.98
C ARG A 43 -3.39 -2.44 -1.78
N ASP A 44 -4.42 -3.13 -2.25
CA ASP A 44 -5.63 -2.45 -2.65
C ASP A 44 -6.41 -2.10 -1.39
N VAL A 45 -6.52 -0.79 -1.15
CA VAL A 45 -7.63 -0.24 -0.41
C VAL A 45 -8.86 -0.39 -1.30
N THR A 46 -9.54 -1.53 -1.18
CA THR A 46 -10.92 -1.62 -1.63
C THR A 46 -11.70 -0.61 -0.79
N GLU A 47 -11.89 0.59 -1.33
CA GLU A 47 -12.85 1.57 -0.86
C GLU A 47 -14.24 0.91 -0.82
N LYS A 48 -14.60 0.36 0.34
CA LYS A 48 -16.00 0.31 0.77
C LYS A 48 -16.43 1.62 1.42
N LEU A 49 -15.83 2.74 1.01
CA LEU A 49 -16.38 4.06 1.21
C LEU A 49 -16.83 4.55 -0.15
N LYS A 50 -18.06 4.18 -0.56
CA LYS A 50 -18.82 5.06 -1.45
C LYS A 50 -19.05 6.34 -0.64
N ALA A 51 -18.10 7.27 -0.68
CA ALA A 51 -18.38 8.63 -0.25
C ALA A 51 -19.49 9.14 -1.18
N PRO A 52 -20.70 9.46 -0.68
CA PRO A 52 -21.61 10.22 -1.51
C PRO A 52 -20.91 11.54 -1.78
N VAL A 53 -20.70 11.84 -3.06
CA VAL A 53 -20.32 13.18 -3.51
C VAL A 53 -21.50 14.09 -3.16
N ILE A 54 -21.51 14.61 -1.94
CA ILE A 54 -22.40 15.71 -1.56
C ILE A 54 -21.84 16.93 -2.27
N LYS A 55 -22.42 17.24 -3.43
CA LYS A 55 -22.19 18.51 -4.12
C LYS A 55 -22.73 19.64 -3.25
N ILE A 56 -21.92 20.16 -2.33
CA ILE A 56 -22.15 21.48 -1.75
C ILE A 56 -21.77 22.52 -2.81
N GLN A 57 -22.70 22.78 -3.72
CA GLN A 57 -22.67 23.99 -4.54
C GLN A 57 -23.24 25.12 -3.69
N GLN A 58 -22.39 25.94 -3.07
CA GLN A 58 -22.76 27.31 -2.75
C GLN A 58 -21.59 28.24 -3.05
N PRO A 59 -21.75 29.23 -3.94
CA PRO A 59 -20.73 30.25 -4.17
C PRO A 59 -20.69 31.17 -2.94
N PHE A 60 -19.55 31.20 -2.26
CA PHE A 60 -19.25 32.21 -1.26
C PHE A 60 -19.05 33.56 -1.98
N GLN A 61 -20.12 34.34 -2.10
CA GLN A 61 -20.04 35.74 -2.50
C GLN A 61 -19.63 36.57 -1.28
N ARG A 62 -18.47 37.21 -1.36
CA ARG A 62 -17.94 38.09 -0.32
C ARG A 62 -18.48 39.50 -0.61
N GLU A 63 -19.57 39.88 0.03
CA GLU A 63 -20.00 41.29 0.03
C GLU A 63 -19.03 42.08 0.93
N SER A 64 -18.29 43.00 0.31
CA SER A 64 -17.47 44.00 0.99
C SER A 64 -18.37 45.19 1.31
N LYS A 65 -18.47 45.55 2.58
CA LYS A 65 -19.07 46.81 3.04
C LYS A 65 -17.97 47.76 3.48
#